data_AF-A0A1H5DQP2-F1
#
_entry.id   AF-A0A1H5DQP2-F1
#
_cell.length_a   1.000
_cell.length_b   1.000
_cell.length_c   1.000
_cell.angle_alpha   90.00
_cell.angle_beta   90.00
_cell.angle_gamma   90.00
#
_symmetry.space_group_name_H-M   'P 1'
#
loop_
_entity.id
_entity.type
_entity.pdbx_description
1 polymer ?
#
loop_
_entity_poly.entity_id
_entity_poly.type
_entity_poly.pdbx_seq_one_letter_code
_entity_poly.pdbx_strand_id
1 'polypeptide(L)'
;MRTALFVLMMAIGALSSGTAFAQSETDRLRDALRSATAQTRALEDQRTALQAKVADADREKAAAKKEVDDLKAQLKKADKEHRDAVDEFNQRLAERDETLEKWKSAYEEAATVARTKDAERAKFEGEATAYKASTKSCIAKNTQLIKAGKEMVQRYKDLTIGEIVVSREPMIQQRRVEIQNQLQESQDKFLDQKVNP
;
A
#
# COMPACT_ATOMS: atom_id res chain seq x y z
N MET A 1 87.63 124.77 -8.07
CA MET A 1 88.13 123.39 -8.27
C MET A 1 87.10 122.41 -7.75
N ARG A 2 86.70 121.44 -8.59
CA ARG A 2 86.21 120.10 -8.22
C ARG A 2 84.74 119.98 -7.77
N THR A 3 83.87 120.21 -8.75
CA THR A 3 82.72 119.34 -9.05
C THR A 3 83.19 117.88 -9.23
N ALA A 4 83.40 117.13 -8.14
CA ALA A 4 83.70 115.68 -8.21
C ALA A 4 83.70 115.02 -6.82
N LEU A 5 82.66 115.17 -5.99
CA LEU A 5 82.54 114.33 -4.79
C LEU A 5 81.10 114.22 -4.25
N PHE A 6 80.10 114.41 -5.11
CA PHE A 6 78.68 114.23 -4.78
C PHE A 6 78.06 112.97 -5.40
N VAL A 7 78.88 112.08 -6.00
CA VAL A 7 78.39 110.87 -6.69
C VAL A 7 78.87 109.56 -6.03
N LEU A 8 79.72 109.61 -4.99
CA LEU A 8 80.33 108.41 -4.40
C LEU A 8 80.09 108.26 -2.90
N MET A 9 78.85 108.47 -2.44
CA MET A 9 78.40 107.85 -1.18
C MET A 9 76.86 107.71 -1.12
N MET A 10 76.23 107.60 -2.28
CA MET A 10 74.82 107.24 -2.44
C MET A 10 74.73 105.83 -3.07
N ALA A 11 75.62 104.93 -2.64
CA ALA A 11 75.78 103.57 -3.19
C ALA A 11 76.01 102.49 -2.10
N ILE A 12 75.63 102.77 -0.84
CA ILE A 12 75.70 101.79 0.28
C ILE A 12 74.29 101.55 0.90
N GLY A 13 73.23 102.17 0.36
CA GLY A 13 71.87 102.07 0.90
C GLY A 13 70.89 101.17 0.12
N ALA A 14 71.33 100.42 -0.89
CA ALA A 14 70.42 99.74 -1.82
C ALA A 14 70.74 98.25 -2.06
N LEU A 15 71.26 97.53 -1.06
CA LEU A 15 71.48 96.08 -1.12
C LEU A 15 70.70 95.26 -0.09
N SER A 16 69.80 95.88 0.69
CA SER A 16 69.04 95.20 1.75
C SER A 16 67.58 94.88 1.41
N SER A 17 67.12 95.08 0.17
CA SER A 17 65.71 94.83 -0.22
C SER A 17 65.46 93.54 -1.01
N GLY A 18 66.47 92.69 -1.23
CA GLY A 18 66.36 91.44 -2.00
C GLY A 18 66.01 90.18 -1.18
N THR A 19 66.00 90.24 0.15
CA THR A 19 65.83 89.05 1.01
C THR A 19 64.36 88.72 1.31
N ALA A 20 63.43 89.68 1.22
CA ALA A 20 62.03 89.46 1.58
C ALA A 20 61.23 88.64 0.55
N PHE A 21 61.49 88.80 -0.75
CA PHE A 21 60.77 88.06 -1.81
C PHE A 21 61.24 86.60 -1.95
N ALA A 22 62.55 86.35 -1.83
CA ALA A 22 63.13 85.00 -1.82
C ALA A 22 62.69 84.20 -0.58
N GLN A 23 62.50 84.88 0.56
CA GLN A 23 62.00 84.27 1.79
C GLN A 23 60.51 83.85 1.67
N SER A 24 59.69 84.62 0.93
CA SER A 24 58.27 84.29 0.69
C SER A 24 58.08 83.06 -0.23
N GLU A 25 58.88 82.92 -1.30
CA GLU A 25 58.78 81.75 -2.20
C GLU A 25 59.28 80.47 -1.52
N THR A 26 60.36 80.57 -0.73
CA THR A 26 60.87 79.43 0.04
C THR A 26 59.90 78.99 1.13
N ASP A 27 59.16 79.90 1.76
CA ASP A 27 58.13 79.56 2.72
C ASP A 27 56.90 78.89 2.05
N ARG A 28 56.48 79.35 0.88
CA ARG A 28 55.44 78.66 0.07
C ARG A 28 55.85 77.25 -0.33
N LEU A 29 57.11 77.04 -0.74
CA LEU A 29 57.63 75.71 -1.08
C LEU A 29 57.68 74.78 0.15
N ARG A 30 58.04 75.32 1.33
CA ARG A 30 57.98 74.56 2.58
C ARG A 30 56.55 74.17 2.95
N ASP A 31 55.59 75.07 2.80
CA ASP A 31 54.19 74.78 3.08
C ASP A 31 53.59 73.79 2.08
N ALA A 32 53.94 73.91 0.79
CA ALA A 32 53.60 72.91 -0.22
C ALA A 32 54.22 71.54 0.10
N LEU A 33 55.47 71.49 0.54
CA LEU A 33 56.13 70.25 0.94
C LEU A 33 55.48 69.63 2.19
N ARG A 34 55.12 70.43 3.21
CA ARG A 34 54.39 69.97 4.40
C ARG A 34 53.02 69.42 4.03
N SER A 35 52.28 70.12 3.16
CA SER A 35 50.99 69.69 2.64
C SER A 35 51.10 68.38 1.84
N ALA A 36 52.07 68.28 0.94
CA ALA A 36 52.32 67.06 0.18
C ALA A 36 52.69 65.89 1.11
N THR A 37 53.53 66.11 2.12
CA THR A 37 53.90 65.09 3.11
C THR A 37 52.69 64.63 3.92
N ALA A 38 51.81 65.55 4.31
CA ALA A 38 50.56 65.23 5.01
C ALA A 38 49.60 64.42 4.11
N GLN A 39 49.50 64.76 2.82
CA GLN A 39 48.70 64.02 1.85
C GLN A 39 49.25 62.60 1.61
N THR A 40 50.57 62.44 1.50
CA THR A 40 51.19 61.11 1.37
C THR A 40 50.88 60.25 2.59
N ARG A 41 51.02 60.77 3.82
CA ARG A 41 50.66 60.04 5.04
C ARG A 41 49.18 59.65 5.05
N ALA A 42 48.29 60.57 4.71
CA ALA A 42 46.85 60.28 4.64
C ALA A 42 46.51 59.20 3.60
N LEU A 43 47.18 59.20 2.44
CA LEU A 43 47.01 58.18 1.42
C LEU A 43 47.61 56.83 1.84
N GLU A 44 48.73 56.82 2.57
CA GLU A 44 49.32 55.60 3.14
C GLU A 44 48.41 54.98 4.21
N ASP A 45 47.80 55.80 5.07
CA ASP A 45 46.81 55.36 6.06
C ASP A 45 45.57 54.80 5.37
N GLN A 46 45.06 55.48 4.34
CA GLN A 46 43.93 54.99 3.54
C GLN A 46 44.26 53.68 2.82
N ARG A 47 45.45 53.55 2.24
CA ARG A 47 45.90 52.32 1.59
C ARG A 47 45.96 51.17 2.59
N THR A 48 46.50 51.41 3.78
CA THR A 48 46.58 50.40 4.85
C THR A 48 45.18 49.98 5.31
N ALA A 49 44.27 50.94 5.50
CA ALA A 49 42.89 50.67 5.86
C ALA A 49 42.13 49.89 4.77
N LEU A 50 42.32 50.23 3.49
CA LEU A 50 41.73 49.49 2.36
C LEU A 50 42.31 48.09 2.23
N GLN A 51 43.62 47.93 2.44
CA GLN A 51 44.26 46.62 2.40
C GLN A 51 43.73 45.71 3.52
N ALA A 52 43.49 46.25 4.72
CA ALA A 52 42.82 45.52 5.79
C ALA A 52 41.40 45.10 5.40
N LYS A 53 40.60 46.01 4.83
CA LYS A 53 39.23 45.70 4.36
C LYS A 53 39.20 44.64 3.26
N VAL A 54 40.14 44.66 2.31
CA VAL A 54 40.25 43.63 1.27
C VAL A 54 40.60 42.28 1.89
N ALA A 55 41.55 42.25 2.82
CA ALA A 55 41.92 41.02 3.51
C ALA A 55 40.73 40.43 4.31
N ASP A 56 39.92 41.27 4.95
CA ASP A 56 38.72 40.82 5.66
C ASP A 56 37.63 40.33 4.70
N ALA A 57 37.37 41.06 3.60
CA ALA A 57 36.43 40.62 2.57
C ALA A 57 36.84 39.30 1.90
N ASP A 58 38.15 39.09 1.67
CA ASP A 58 38.68 37.83 1.14
C ASP A 58 38.49 36.67 2.11
N ARG A 59 38.65 36.90 3.42
CA ARG A 59 38.36 35.91 4.48
C ARG A 59 36.88 35.56 4.52
N GLU A 60 36.00 36.56 4.50
CA GLU A 60 34.54 36.36 4.49
C GLU A 60 34.10 35.60 3.23
N LYS A 61 34.63 35.96 2.06
CA LYS A 61 34.36 35.26 0.81
C LYS A 61 34.82 33.81 0.84
N ALA A 62 35.99 33.54 1.41
CA ALA A 62 36.49 32.17 1.57
C ALA A 62 35.61 31.36 2.53
N ALA A 63 35.18 31.96 3.64
CA ALA A 63 34.26 31.33 4.60
C ALA A 63 32.90 31.03 3.97
N ALA A 64 32.28 32.01 3.32
CA ALA A 64 30.99 31.85 2.64
C ALA A 64 31.06 30.81 1.52
N LYS A 65 32.16 30.76 0.76
CA LYS A 65 32.36 29.73 -0.27
C LYS A 65 32.42 28.33 0.33
N LYS A 66 33.13 28.17 1.45
CA LYS A 66 33.19 26.89 2.18
C LYS A 66 31.80 26.47 2.67
N GLU A 67 31.03 27.38 3.25
CA GLU A 67 29.67 27.12 3.71
C GLU A 67 28.75 26.70 2.56
N VAL A 68 28.84 27.37 1.40
CA VAL A 68 28.07 27.00 0.21
C VAL A 68 28.45 25.59 -0.29
N ASP A 69 29.73 25.24 -0.28
CA ASP A 69 30.19 23.92 -0.72
C ASP A 69 29.74 22.83 0.28
N ASP A 70 29.80 23.10 1.59
CA ASP A 70 29.30 22.22 2.64
C ASP A 70 27.78 22.01 2.55
N LEU A 71 27.01 23.09 2.35
CA LEU A 71 25.56 23.04 2.17
C LEU A 71 25.18 22.28 0.88
N LYS A 72 25.91 22.48 -0.22
CA LYS A 72 25.70 21.70 -1.45
C LYS A 72 25.97 20.22 -1.26
N ALA A 73 26.99 19.87 -0.48
CA ALA A 73 27.29 18.46 -0.16
C ALA A 73 26.17 17.85 0.70
N GLN A 74 25.68 18.57 1.71
CA GLN A 74 24.55 18.15 2.54
C GLN A 74 23.27 18.00 1.72
N LEU A 75 22.96 18.94 0.83
CA LEU A 75 21.78 18.88 -0.02
C LEU A 75 21.82 17.66 -0.95
N LYS A 76 22.96 17.37 -1.60
CA LYS A 76 23.12 16.16 -2.42
C LYS A 76 22.92 14.88 -1.62
N LYS A 77 23.40 14.85 -0.38
CA LYS A 77 23.23 13.71 0.51
C LYS A 77 21.76 13.53 0.90
N ALA A 78 21.10 14.60 1.33
CA ALA A 78 19.69 14.59 1.70
C ALA A 78 18.78 14.22 0.52
N ASP A 79 19.05 14.74 -0.69
CA ASP A 79 18.32 14.37 -1.90
C ASP A 79 18.46 12.88 -2.22
N LYS A 80 19.66 12.32 -2.05
CA LYS A 80 19.89 10.90 -2.26
C LYS A 80 19.15 10.05 -1.22
N GLU A 81 19.29 10.38 0.06
CA GLU A 81 18.60 9.68 1.14
C GLU A 81 17.08 9.73 0.97
N HIS A 82 16.54 10.88 0.55
CA HIS A 82 15.12 11.02 0.27
C HIS A 82 14.67 10.16 -0.92
N ARG A 83 15.45 10.13 -2.02
CA ARG A 83 15.13 9.26 -3.17
C ARG A 83 15.17 7.79 -2.79
N ASP A 84 16.22 7.35 -2.11
CA ASP A 84 16.37 5.97 -1.65
C ASP A 84 15.21 5.59 -0.71
N ALA A 85 14.79 6.49 0.20
CA ALA A 85 13.66 6.27 1.09
C ALA A 85 12.30 6.19 0.36
N VAL A 86 12.09 7.01 -0.68
CA VAL A 86 10.88 6.97 -1.51
C VAL A 86 10.83 5.68 -2.31
N ASP A 87 11.95 5.26 -2.90
CA ASP A 87 12.04 4.02 -3.68
C ASP A 87 11.78 2.80 -2.79
N GLU A 88 12.38 2.75 -1.60
CA GLU A 88 12.13 1.69 -0.62
C GLU A 88 10.65 1.69 -0.16
N PHE A 89 10.08 2.86 0.08
CA PHE A 89 8.66 2.97 0.45
C PHE A 89 7.74 2.46 -0.66
N ASN A 90 7.99 2.82 -1.91
CA ASN A 90 7.23 2.35 -3.07
C ASN A 90 7.36 0.83 -3.25
N GLN A 91 8.55 0.26 -3.06
CA GLN A 91 8.75 -1.19 -3.10
C GLN A 91 7.93 -1.89 -2.00
N ARG A 92 7.99 -1.40 -0.76
CA ARG A 92 7.20 -1.96 0.34
C ARG A 92 5.69 -1.85 0.09
N LEU A 93 5.23 -0.75 -0.52
CA LEU A 93 3.82 -0.62 -0.91
C LEU A 93 3.43 -1.68 -1.94
N ALA A 94 4.23 -1.87 -3.00
CA ALA A 94 3.96 -2.89 -4.02
C ALA A 94 3.93 -4.31 -3.42
N GLU A 95 4.88 -4.65 -2.54
CA GLU A 95 4.90 -5.94 -1.83
C GLU A 95 3.68 -6.13 -0.93
N ARG A 96 3.22 -5.06 -0.25
CA ARG A 96 2.01 -5.08 0.58
C ARG A 96 0.76 -5.27 -0.27
N ASP A 97 0.65 -4.58 -1.40
CA ASP A 97 -0.49 -4.73 -2.31
C ASP A 97 -0.55 -6.14 -2.89
N GLU A 98 0.58 -6.71 -3.31
CA GLU A 98 0.64 -8.09 -3.78
C GLU A 98 0.25 -9.08 -2.66
N THR A 99 0.73 -8.84 -1.45
CA THR A 99 0.37 -9.67 -0.28
C THR A 99 -1.13 -9.60 -0.01
N LEU A 100 -1.71 -8.39 0.02
CA LEU A 100 -3.14 -8.18 0.23
C LEU A 100 -3.98 -8.88 -0.83
N GLU A 101 -3.57 -8.83 -2.09
CA GLU A 101 -4.28 -9.50 -3.18
C GLU A 101 -4.23 -11.03 -3.04
N LYS A 102 -3.07 -11.58 -2.67
CA LYS A 102 -2.93 -13.01 -2.32
C LYS A 102 -3.85 -13.42 -1.17
N TRP A 103 -3.93 -12.60 -0.11
CA TRP A 103 -4.83 -12.87 1.01
C TRP A 103 -6.30 -12.83 0.59
N LYS A 104 -6.72 -11.82 -0.20
CA LYS A 104 -8.09 -11.75 -0.72
C LYS A 104 -8.45 -12.98 -1.54
N SER A 105 -7.60 -13.36 -2.49
CA SER A 105 -7.79 -14.55 -3.31
C SER A 105 -7.93 -15.81 -2.45
N ALA A 106 -7.01 -16.01 -1.49
CA ALA A 106 -7.07 -17.15 -0.57
C ALA A 106 -8.35 -17.16 0.29
N TYR A 107 -8.82 -15.98 0.73
CA TYR A 107 -10.09 -15.87 1.47
C TYR A 107 -11.31 -16.17 0.58
N GLU A 108 -11.32 -15.70 -0.67
CA GLU A 108 -12.38 -15.99 -1.62
C GLU A 108 -12.44 -17.48 -1.99
N GLU A 109 -11.29 -18.11 -2.20
CA GLU A 109 -11.18 -19.56 -2.39
C GLU A 109 -11.70 -20.32 -1.18
N ALA A 110 -11.26 -19.95 0.04
CA ALA A 110 -11.72 -20.59 1.27
C ALA A 110 -13.24 -20.43 1.47
N ALA A 111 -13.80 -19.25 1.19
CA ALA A 111 -15.23 -19.01 1.25
C ALA A 111 -15.99 -19.84 0.21
N THR A 112 -15.45 -20.00 -0.99
CA THR A 112 -16.03 -20.83 -2.06
C THR A 112 -16.03 -22.30 -1.70
N VAL A 113 -14.92 -22.79 -1.13
CA VAL A 113 -14.81 -24.17 -0.63
C VAL A 113 -15.81 -24.42 0.49
N ALA A 114 -15.94 -23.50 1.45
CA ALA A 114 -16.91 -23.61 2.54
C ALA A 114 -18.34 -23.70 2.01
N ARG A 115 -18.75 -22.78 1.12
CA ARG A 115 -20.08 -22.79 0.49
C ARG A 115 -20.35 -24.08 -0.28
N THR A 116 -19.36 -24.56 -1.04
CA THR A 116 -19.46 -25.82 -1.78
C THR A 116 -19.66 -27.00 -0.83
N LYS A 117 -18.89 -27.05 0.27
CA LYS A 117 -19.01 -28.13 1.26
C LYS A 117 -20.34 -28.10 1.99
N ASP A 118 -20.86 -26.93 2.31
CA ASP A 118 -22.18 -26.80 2.93
C ASP A 118 -23.30 -27.24 1.97
N ALA A 119 -23.19 -26.90 0.68
CA ALA A 119 -24.13 -27.36 -0.34
C ALA A 119 -24.06 -28.89 -0.54
N GLU A 120 -22.85 -29.46 -0.58
CA GLU A 120 -22.65 -30.92 -0.64
C GLU A 120 -23.25 -31.62 0.58
N ARG A 121 -23.03 -31.08 1.79
CA ARG A 121 -23.60 -31.62 3.03
C ARG A 121 -25.13 -31.60 3.00
N ALA A 122 -25.73 -30.48 2.64
CA ALA A 122 -27.17 -30.35 2.52
C ALA A 122 -27.76 -31.36 1.51
N LYS A 123 -27.06 -31.57 0.38
CA LYS A 123 -27.44 -32.57 -0.61
C LYS A 123 -27.38 -34.00 -0.04
N PHE A 124 -26.27 -34.36 0.60
CA PHE A 124 -26.12 -35.69 1.20
C PHE A 124 -27.09 -35.95 2.35
N GLU A 125 -27.39 -34.94 3.17
CA GLU A 125 -28.42 -35.04 4.21
C GLU A 125 -29.81 -35.26 3.62
N GLY A 126 -30.14 -34.57 2.52
CA GLY A 126 -31.37 -34.77 1.77
C GLY A 126 -31.49 -36.19 1.19
N GLU A 127 -30.44 -36.67 0.52
CA GLU A 127 -30.37 -38.03 -0.02
C GLU A 127 -30.47 -39.09 1.09
N ALA A 128 -29.72 -38.93 2.18
CA ALA A 128 -29.77 -39.84 3.32
C ALA A 128 -31.18 -39.91 3.94
N THR A 129 -31.86 -38.76 4.04
CA THR A 129 -33.24 -38.69 4.54
C THR A 129 -34.21 -39.40 3.60
N ALA A 130 -34.09 -39.17 2.29
CA ALA A 130 -34.91 -39.83 1.27
C ALA A 130 -34.69 -41.36 1.27
N TYR A 131 -33.44 -41.81 1.32
CA TYR A 131 -33.10 -43.23 1.42
C TYR A 131 -33.66 -43.85 2.69
N LYS A 132 -33.50 -43.20 3.85
CA LYS A 132 -34.05 -43.69 5.12
C LYS A 132 -35.58 -43.82 5.07
N ALA A 133 -36.28 -42.86 4.47
CA ALA A 133 -37.72 -42.92 4.27
C ALA A 133 -38.13 -44.07 3.32
N SER A 134 -37.41 -44.23 2.21
CA SER A 134 -37.64 -45.31 1.23
C SER A 134 -37.41 -46.70 1.87
N THR A 135 -36.32 -46.89 2.61
CA THR A 135 -36.04 -48.14 3.33
C THR A 135 -37.14 -48.45 4.35
N LYS A 136 -37.59 -47.46 5.13
CA LYS A 136 -38.69 -47.66 6.09
C LYS A 136 -39.98 -48.08 5.39
N SER A 137 -40.29 -47.45 4.26
CA SER A 137 -41.46 -47.82 3.42
C SER A 137 -41.32 -49.25 2.88
N CYS A 138 -40.15 -49.62 2.35
CA CYS A 138 -39.88 -50.97 1.84
C CYS A 138 -40.03 -52.03 2.94
N ILE A 139 -39.49 -51.79 4.14
CA ILE A 139 -39.65 -52.70 5.29
C ILE A 139 -41.13 -52.87 5.67
N ALA A 140 -41.89 -51.77 5.71
CA ALA A 140 -43.32 -51.81 6.03
C ALA A 140 -44.10 -52.60 4.96
N LYS A 141 -43.85 -52.33 3.67
CA LYS A 141 -44.47 -53.05 2.56
C LYS A 141 -44.11 -54.52 2.53
N ASN A 142 -42.84 -54.87 2.77
CA ASN A 142 -42.38 -56.25 2.86
C ASN A 142 -43.09 -57.00 4.01
N THR A 143 -43.23 -56.35 5.17
CA THR A 143 -43.97 -56.92 6.30
C THR A 143 -45.44 -57.21 5.93
N GLN A 144 -46.09 -56.28 5.21
CA GLN A 144 -47.47 -56.47 4.73
C GLN A 144 -47.57 -57.56 3.66
N LEU A 145 -46.60 -57.64 2.75
CA LEU A 145 -46.45 -58.71 1.76
C LEU A 145 -46.35 -60.09 2.40
N ILE A 146 -45.48 -60.26 3.40
CA ILE A 146 -45.33 -61.52 4.13
C ILE A 146 -46.63 -61.87 4.85
N LYS A 147 -47.31 -60.89 5.45
CA LYS A 147 -48.61 -61.11 6.11
C LYS A 147 -49.67 -61.57 5.12
N ALA A 148 -49.84 -60.86 4.00
CA ALA A 148 -50.77 -61.22 2.94
C ALA A 148 -50.46 -62.62 2.35
N GLY A 149 -49.18 -62.93 2.14
CA GLY A 149 -48.74 -64.26 1.70
C GLY A 149 -49.08 -65.37 2.69
N LYS A 150 -48.89 -65.14 4.00
CA LYS A 150 -49.31 -66.08 5.05
C LYS A 150 -50.83 -66.27 5.07
N GLU A 151 -51.60 -65.19 4.96
CA GLU A 151 -53.06 -65.24 4.88
C GLU A 151 -53.52 -66.05 3.66
N MET A 152 -52.91 -65.87 2.50
CA MET A 152 -53.23 -66.61 1.27
C MET A 152 -52.93 -68.11 1.42
N VAL A 153 -51.76 -68.46 1.96
CA VAL A 153 -51.39 -69.87 2.24
C VAL A 153 -52.35 -70.51 3.24
N GLN A 154 -52.75 -69.78 4.29
CA GLN A 154 -53.69 -70.29 5.27
C GLN A 154 -55.07 -70.54 4.65
N ARG A 155 -55.59 -69.59 3.86
CA ARG A 155 -56.86 -69.76 3.14
C ARG A 155 -56.83 -70.94 2.19
N TYR A 156 -55.72 -71.16 1.47
CA TYR A 156 -55.57 -72.33 0.61
C TYR A 156 -55.62 -73.64 1.40
N LYS A 157 -54.94 -73.72 2.57
CA LYS A 157 -55.02 -74.89 3.45
C LYS A 157 -56.43 -75.14 3.97
N ASP A 158 -57.13 -74.08 4.38
CA ASP A 158 -58.50 -74.17 4.89
C ASP A 158 -59.48 -74.60 3.79
N LEU A 159 -59.29 -74.15 2.53
CA LEU A 159 -60.03 -74.66 1.37
C LEU A 159 -59.78 -76.15 1.15
N THR A 160 -58.53 -76.62 1.19
CA THR A 160 -58.23 -78.06 1.03
C THR A 160 -58.90 -78.90 2.13
N ILE A 161 -58.93 -78.41 3.37
CA ILE A 161 -59.61 -79.08 4.49
C ILE A 161 -61.14 -79.03 4.30
N GLY A 162 -61.69 -77.88 3.88
CA GLY A 162 -63.12 -77.69 3.62
C GLY A 162 -63.62 -78.45 2.38
N GLU A 163 -62.79 -78.61 1.35
CA GLU A 163 -63.10 -79.38 0.15
C GLU A 163 -63.11 -80.89 0.44
N ILE A 164 -62.24 -81.39 1.33
CA ILE A 164 -62.34 -82.77 1.83
C ILE A 164 -63.70 -83.00 2.53
N VAL A 165 -64.23 -81.99 3.23
CA VAL A 165 -65.55 -82.08 3.89
C VAL A 165 -66.71 -81.92 2.91
N VAL A 166 -66.58 -81.09 1.87
CA VAL A 166 -67.68 -80.75 0.93
C VAL A 166 -67.60 -81.48 -0.42
N SER A 167 -66.67 -82.41 -0.62
CA SER A 167 -66.64 -83.33 -1.78
C SER A 167 -67.87 -84.27 -1.88
N ARG A 168 -68.95 -83.99 -1.14
CA ARG A 168 -70.20 -84.75 -1.10
C ARG A 168 -71.42 -84.02 -1.69
N GLU A 169 -71.33 -82.77 -2.17
CA GLU A 169 -72.52 -82.07 -2.73
C GLU A 169 -72.30 -81.30 -4.06
N PRO A 170 -73.29 -81.26 -4.97
CA PRO A 170 -73.11 -80.87 -6.38
C PRO A 170 -73.62 -79.45 -6.71
N MET A 171 -73.13 -78.40 -6.03
CA MET A 171 -73.48 -76.99 -6.33
C MET A 171 -72.23 -76.09 -6.37
N ILE A 172 -71.58 -75.97 -7.53
CA ILE A 172 -70.19 -75.43 -7.64
C ILE A 172 -70.12 -73.99 -8.25
N GLN A 173 -71.23 -73.38 -8.68
CA GLN A 173 -71.16 -72.04 -9.31
C GLN A 173 -70.88 -70.90 -8.32
N GLN A 174 -71.56 -70.82 -7.17
CA GLN A 174 -71.31 -69.75 -6.18
C GLN A 174 -69.89 -69.82 -5.61
N ARG A 175 -69.43 -71.04 -5.30
CA ARG A 175 -68.09 -71.30 -4.77
C ARG A 175 -66.98 -70.90 -5.75
N ARG A 176 -67.22 -71.06 -7.06
CA ARG A 176 -66.27 -70.62 -8.10
C ARG A 176 -66.09 -69.10 -8.13
N VAL A 177 -67.17 -68.33 -7.96
CA VAL A 177 -67.11 -66.86 -7.87
C VAL A 177 -66.41 -66.43 -6.58
N GLU A 178 -66.66 -67.14 -5.48
CA GLU A 178 -65.99 -66.91 -4.19
C GLU A 178 -64.47 -67.09 -4.28
N ILE A 179 -64.00 -68.17 -4.92
CA ILE A 179 -62.58 -68.42 -5.15
C ILE A 179 -61.97 -67.34 -6.08
N GLN A 180 -62.68 -66.92 -7.12
CA GLN A 180 -62.22 -65.86 -8.01
C GLN A 180 -62.07 -64.52 -7.28
N ASN A 181 -63.06 -64.13 -6.46
CA ASN A 181 -62.99 -62.92 -5.65
C ASN A 181 -61.83 -62.97 -4.64
N GLN A 182 -61.58 -64.14 -4.04
CA GLN A 182 -60.46 -64.33 -3.12
C GLN A 182 -59.09 -64.24 -3.80
N LEU A 183 -58.97 -64.79 -5.02
CA LEU A 183 -57.74 -64.70 -5.81
C LEU A 183 -57.47 -63.24 -6.20
N GLN A 184 -58.50 -62.53 -6.63
CA GLN A 184 -58.42 -61.11 -6.99
C GLN A 184 -58.06 -60.25 -5.77
N GLU A 185 -58.72 -60.43 -4.62
CA GLU A 185 -58.40 -59.71 -3.38
C GLU A 185 -56.95 -59.96 -2.93
N SER A 186 -56.46 -61.19 -3.10
CA SER A 186 -55.06 -61.54 -2.80
C SER A 186 -54.12 -60.84 -3.77
N GLN A 187 -54.40 -60.89 -5.07
CA GLN A 187 -53.62 -60.24 -6.10
C GLN A 187 -53.53 -58.72 -5.89
N ASP A 188 -54.64 -58.07 -5.54
CA ASP A 188 -54.69 -56.64 -5.25
C ASP A 188 -53.81 -56.28 -4.04
N LYS A 189 -53.86 -57.08 -2.95
CA LYS A 189 -52.95 -56.90 -1.79
C LYS A 189 -51.48 -57.02 -2.17
N PHE A 190 -51.11 -57.91 -3.09
CA PHE A 190 -49.72 -58.02 -3.56
C PHE A 190 -49.30 -56.81 -4.41
N LEU A 191 -50.20 -56.32 -5.26
CA LEU A 191 -49.94 -55.17 -6.13
C LEU A 191 -49.79 -53.86 -5.35
N ASP A 192 -50.62 -53.62 -4.34
CA ASP A 192 -50.55 -52.42 -3.47
C ASP A 192 -49.22 -52.31 -2.72
N GLN A 193 -48.61 -53.45 -2.38
CA GLN A 193 -47.33 -53.50 -1.67
C GLN A 193 -46.11 -53.49 -2.59
N LYS A 194 -46.30 -53.46 -3.92
CA LYS A 194 -45.19 -53.34 -4.85
C LYS A 194 -44.46 -52.03 -4.61
N VAL A 195 -43.13 -52.11 -4.50
CA VAL A 195 -42.26 -50.92 -4.42
C VAL A 195 -42.00 -50.47 -5.85
N ASN A 196 -42.33 -49.21 -6.17
CA ASN A 196 -41.94 -48.59 -7.42
C ASN A 196 -40.61 -47.84 -7.20
N PRO A 197 -39.63 -47.98 -8.11
CA PRO A 197 -38.34 -47.30 -8.02
C PRO A 197 -38.47 -45.79 -8.20
#